data_AF-A0A1C6UUL6-F1
#
_entry.id   AF-A0A1C6UUL6-F1
#
_cell.length_a   1.000
_cell.length_b   1.000
_cell.length_c   1.000
_cell.angle_alpha   90.00
_cell.angle_beta   90.00
_cell.angle_gamma   90.00
#
_symmetry.space_group_name_H-M   'P 1'
#
loop_
_entity.id
_entity.type
_entity.pdbx_description
1 polymer ?
#
loop_
_entity_poly.entity_id
_entity_poly.type
_entity_poly.pdbx_seq_one_letter_code
_entity_poly.pdbx_strand_id
1 'polypeptide(L)'
;MDPKPGDVVHVGARASVQFGGDRALVFRVIKVCDKPTYHGWVWLTGYVLDRTGKAVDRREIYVQHEGLRLIGPTAAADARRIPTPANQPARQRPARTARTTV
;
A
#
# COMPACT_ATOMS: atom_id res chain seq x y z
N MET A 1 -0.58 -13.36 -8.14
CA MET A 1 -0.51 -12.28 -9.14
C MET A 1 0.69 -11.41 -8.77
N ASP A 2 1.46 -10.95 -9.76
CA ASP A 2 2.54 -9.98 -9.54
C ASP A 2 2.01 -8.56 -9.79
N PRO A 3 1.93 -7.72 -8.74
CA PRO A 3 1.43 -6.35 -8.88
C PRO A 3 2.40 -5.50 -9.71
N LYS A 4 1.86 -4.58 -10.51
CA LYS A 4 2.64 -3.63 -11.32
C LYS A 4 2.18 -2.19 -11.06
N PRO A 5 3.06 -1.19 -11.27
CA PRO A 5 2.64 0.20 -11.28
C PRO A 5 1.48 0.43 -12.27
N GLY A 6 0.42 1.10 -11.81
CA GLY A 6 -0.82 1.31 -12.55
C GLY A 6 -1.95 0.33 -12.22
N ASP A 7 -1.64 -0.81 -11.58
CA ASP A 7 -2.67 -1.76 -11.18
C ASP A 7 -3.54 -1.20 -10.05
N VAL A 8 -4.84 -1.47 -10.13
CA VAL A 8 -5.78 -1.24 -9.04
C VAL A 8 -6.15 -2.59 -8.41
N VAL A 9 -5.75 -2.77 -7.16
CA VAL A 9 -5.91 -4.03 -6.43
C VAL A 9 -6.82 -3.85 -5.22
N HIS A 10 -7.65 -4.86 -4.95
CA HIS A 10 -8.34 -5.01 -3.68
C HIS A 10 -7.38 -5.60 -2.65
N VAL A 11 -7.19 -4.89 -1.54
CA VAL A 11 -6.37 -5.32 -0.40
C VAL A 11 -7.31 -5.68 0.74
N GLY A 12 -7.34 -6.97 1.08
CA GLY A 12 -8.16 -7.50 2.18
C GLY A 12 -7.39 -8.43 3.10
N ALA A 13 -8.09 -9.12 4.00
CA ALA A 13 -7.49 -10.02 5.00
C ALA A 13 -6.50 -11.06 4.44
N ARG A 14 -6.76 -11.55 3.22
CA ARG A 14 -5.88 -12.52 2.55
C ARG A 14 -4.54 -11.91 2.13
N ALA A 15 -4.49 -10.61 1.88
CA ALA A 15 -3.27 -9.90 1.51
C ALA A 15 -2.47 -9.49 2.76
N SER A 16 -3.16 -9.10 3.83
CA SER A 16 -2.57 -8.94 5.16
C SER A 16 -3.68 -8.84 6.18
N VAL A 17 -3.44 -9.41 7.37
CA VAL A 17 -4.40 -9.42 8.49
C VAL A 17 -4.83 -8.01 8.93
N GLN A 18 -4.03 -6.98 8.62
CA GLN A 18 -4.34 -5.59 8.93
C GLN A 18 -5.55 -5.03 8.16
N PHE A 19 -5.91 -5.66 7.03
CA PHE A 19 -6.97 -5.22 6.12
C PHE A 19 -8.21 -6.14 6.17
N GLY A 20 -8.48 -6.77 7.31
CA GLY A 20 -9.69 -7.57 7.51
C GLY A 20 -10.95 -6.73 7.75
N GLY A 21 -12.11 -7.28 7.37
CA GLY A 21 -13.42 -6.66 7.57
C GLY A 21 -13.52 -5.28 6.91
N ASP A 22 -13.99 -4.29 7.67
CA ASP A 22 -14.20 -2.91 7.23
C ASP A 22 -12.91 -2.14 6.91
N ARG A 23 -11.73 -2.75 7.14
CA ARG A 23 -10.42 -2.18 6.82
C ARG A 23 -9.91 -2.57 5.43
N ALA A 24 -10.65 -3.40 4.71
CA ALA A 24 -10.35 -3.69 3.32
C ALA A 24 -10.41 -2.41 2.48
N LEU A 25 -9.53 -2.30 1.49
CA LEU A 25 -9.42 -1.08 0.69
C LEU A 25 -9.08 -1.39 -0.77
N VAL A 26 -9.38 -0.42 -1.64
CA VAL A 26 -8.93 -0.43 -3.03
C VAL A 26 -7.66 0.40 -3.11
N PHE A 27 -6.62 -0.16 -3.71
CA PHE A 27 -5.29 0.43 -3.75
C PHE A 27 -4.78 0.51 -5.19
N ARG A 28 -4.42 1.72 -5.63
CA ARG A 28 -3.72 1.94 -6.90
C ARG A 28 -2.23 1.90 -6.65
N VAL A 29 -1.56 0.89 -7.20
CA VAL A 29 -0.10 0.73 -7.10
C VAL A 29 0.56 1.79 -7.98
N ILE A 30 1.54 2.52 -7.42
CA ILE A 30 2.40 3.44 -8.19
C ILE A 30 3.86 2.99 -8.18
N LYS A 31 4.25 2.20 -7.18
CA LYS A 31 5.58 1.62 -7.09
C LYS A 31 5.51 0.28 -6.37
N VAL A 32 6.21 -0.69 -6.94
CA VAL A 32 6.55 -1.96 -6.30
C VAL A 32 7.98 -1.82 -5.84
N CYS A 33 8.24 -2.03 -4.56
CA CYS A 33 9.58 -1.85 -3.99
C CYS A 33 10.30 -3.20 -3.89
N ASP A 34 11.47 -3.31 -4.51
CA ASP A 34 12.37 -4.47 -4.44
C ASP A 34 13.12 -4.60 -3.10
N LYS A 35 12.55 -4.09 -2.00
CA LYS A 35 13.13 -4.25 -0.66
C LYS A 35 13.19 -5.76 -0.36
N PRO A 36 14.19 -6.26 0.38
CA PRO A 36 14.22 -7.66 0.80
C PRO A 36 12.98 -7.96 1.66
N THR A 37 12.19 -8.93 1.23
CA THR A 37 10.97 -9.39 1.88
C THR A 37 10.99 -10.90 2.07
N TYR A 38 10.08 -11.41 2.88
CA TYR A 38 9.83 -12.85 2.96
C TYR A 38 9.16 -13.36 1.68
N HIS A 39 9.37 -14.63 1.34
CA HIS A 39 8.77 -15.25 0.15
C HIS A 39 7.26 -14.98 0.07
N GLY A 40 6.82 -14.44 -1.07
CA GLY A 40 5.41 -14.12 -1.35
C GLY A 40 4.92 -12.78 -0.78
N TRP A 41 5.78 -12.01 -0.09
CA TRP A 41 5.46 -10.69 0.43
C TRP A 41 6.12 -9.57 -0.36
N VAL A 42 5.48 -8.40 -0.37
CA VAL A 42 5.95 -7.22 -1.11
C VAL A 42 5.56 -5.93 -0.44
N TRP A 43 6.40 -4.93 -0.66
CA TRP A 43 6.14 -3.54 -0.34
C TRP A 43 5.53 -2.83 -1.54
N LEU A 44 4.31 -2.31 -1.37
CA LEU A 44 3.62 -1.51 -2.38
C LEU A 44 3.46 -0.08 -1.89
N THR A 45 3.83 0.86 -2.73
CA THR A 45 3.49 2.26 -2.54
C THR A 45 2.43 2.65 -3.55
N GLY A 46 1.45 3.43 -3.12
CA GLY A 46 0.25 3.67 -3.91
C GLY A 46 -0.76 4.57 -3.23
N TYR A 47 -1.92 4.69 -3.85
CA TYR A 47 -3.02 5.50 -3.37
C TYR A 47 -4.19 4.61 -2.93
N VAL A 48 -4.76 4.91 -1.78
CA VAL A 48 -6.08 4.40 -1.40
C VAL A 48 -7.12 5.10 -2.26
N LEU A 49 -8.01 4.33 -2.87
CA LEU A 49 -9.12 4.84 -3.66
C LEU A 49 -10.40 4.84 -2.84
N ASP A 50 -11.21 5.88 -2.99
CA ASP A 50 -12.58 5.89 -2.49
C ASP A 50 -13.55 5.11 -3.41
N ARG A 51 -14.83 5.09 -3.04
CA ARG A 51 -15.90 4.43 -3.82
C ARG A 51 -16.10 5.01 -5.22
N THR A 52 -15.62 6.23 -5.47
CA THR A 52 -15.67 6.90 -6.78
C THR A 52 -14.41 6.65 -7.62
N GLY A 53 -13.42 5.94 -7.06
CA GLY A 53 -12.13 5.67 -7.69
C GLY A 53 -11.13 6.81 -7.56
N LYS A 54 -11.42 7.82 -6.73
CA LYS A 54 -10.51 8.96 -6.51
C LYS A 54 -9.45 8.62 -5.47
N ALA A 55 -8.22 9.02 -5.72
CA ALA A 55 -7.12 8.91 -4.76
C ALA A 55 -7.39 9.81 -3.55
N VAL A 56 -7.56 9.21 -2.37
CA VAL A 56 -7.83 9.93 -1.11
C VAL A 56 -6.62 10.01 -0.19
N ASP A 57 -5.73 9.03 -0.25
CA ASP A 57 -4.56 8.96 0.64
C ASP A 57 -3.40 8.22 -0.01
N ARG A 58 -2.15 8.58 0.32
CA ARG A 58 -0.94 7.90 -0.19
C ARG A 58 -0.34 7.03 0.91
N ARG A 59 -0.16 5.74 0.65
CA ARG A 59 0.38 4.78 1.63
C ARG A 59 1.48 3.90 1.05
N GLU A 60 2.33 3.41 1.95
CA GLU A 60 3.21 2.28 1.72
C GLU A 60 2.68 1.12 2.58
N ILE A 61 2.43 -0.03 1.96
CA ILE A 61 1.82 -1.22 2.60
C ILE A 61 2.69 -2.46 2.37
N TYR A 62 2.68 -3.37 3.35
CA TYR A 62 3.35 -4.66 3.28
C TYR A 62 2.31 -5.77 3.20
N VAL A 63 2.27 -6.48 2.07
CA VAL A 63 1.18 -7.39 1.72
C VAL A 63 1.70 -8.64 1.01
N GLN A 64 0.91 -9.70 1.02
CA GLN A 64 1.18 -10.96 0.35
C GLN A 64 0.56 -10.98 -1.06
N HIS A 65 1.33 -11.43 -2.05
CA HIS A 65 0.94 -11.48 -3.47
C HIS A 65 -0.32 -12.31 -3.70
N GLU A 66 -0.44 -13.45 -3.01
CA GLU A 66 -1.56 -14.38 -3.19
C GLU A 66 -2.90 -13.83 -2.72
N GLY A 67 -2.86 -12.86 -1.79
CA GLY A 67 -4.07 -12.24 -1.25
C GLY A 67 -4.57 -11.05 -2.03
N LEU A 68 -3.77 -10.52 -2.96
CA LEU A 68 -4.15 -9.38 -3.80
C LEU A 68 -5.09 -9.84 -4.91
N ARG A 69 -6.16 -9.08 -5.12
CA ARG A 69 -7.10 -9.31 -6.23
C ARG A 69 -7.11 -8.09 -7.15
N LEU A 70 -6.74 -8.27 -8.41
CA LEU A 70 -6.82 -7.22 -9.42
C LEU A 70 -8.29 -6.86 -9.68
N ILE A 71 -8.62 -5.58 -9.61
CA ILE A 71 -9.96 -5.05 -9.96
C ILE A 71 -9.95 -4.51 -11.39
N GLY A 72 -8.81 -4.02 -11.87
CA GLY A 72 -8.58 -3.63 -13.26
C GLY A 72 -7.37 -2.72 -13.42
N PRO A 73 -6.87 -2.53 -14.65
CA PRO A 73 -5.88 -1.50 -14.93
C PRO A 73 -6.57 -0.13 -14.87
N THR A 74 -5.98 0.83 -14.15
CA THR A 74 -6.40 2.22 -14.34
C THR A 74 -5.86 2.69 -15.69
N ALA A 75 -6.72 3.11 -16.61
CA ALA A 75 -6.30 3.67 -17.88
C ALA A 75 -5.59 5.02 -17.62
N ALA A 76 -4.28 5.00 -17.36
CA ALA A 76 -3.24 6.03 -17.51
C ALA A 76 -3.52 7.54 -17.23
N ALA A 77 -4.71 7.94 -16.77
CA ALA A 77 -5.19 9.31 -16.90
C ALA A 77 -4.71 10.25 -15.77
N ASP A 78 -4.16 9.71 -14.69
CA ASP A 78 -3.87 10.50 -13.49
C ASP A 78 -2.36 10.69 -13.23
N ALA A 79 -1.48 10.00 -13.96
CA ALA A 79 -0.03 10.16 -13.83
C ALA A 79 0.49 11.53 -14.32
N ARG A 80 -0.37 12.34 -14.96
CA ARG A 80 -0.04 13.67 -15.49
C ARG A 80 -0.37 14.83 -14.54
N ARG A 81 -0.97 14.57 -13.38
CA ARG A 81 -1.14 15.58 -12.32
C ARG A 81 -0.41 15.09 -11.08
N ILE A 82 0.84 15.52 -10.93
CA ILE A 82 1.54 15.46 -9.65
C ILE A 82 1.23 16.79 -8.93
N PRO A 83 0.20 16.91 -8.07
CA PRO A 83 0.23 17.93 -7.05
C PRO A 83 1.27 17.50 -6.02
N THR A 84 2.32 18.31 -5.88
CA THR A 84 3.35 18.19 -4.84
C THR A 84 2.67 18.02 -3.48
N PRO A 85 2.85 16.92 -2.73
CA PRO A 85 2.25 16.81 -1.42
C PRO A 85 3.06 17.62 -0.40
N ALA A 86 2.71 18.89 -0.24
CA ALA A 86 3.12 19.73 0.88
C ALA A 86 2.32 19.36 2.13
N ASN A 87 2.43 18.12 2.64
CA ASN A 87 2.00 17.76 4.00
C ASN A 87 2.47 16.35 4.38
N GLN A 88 3.75 16.19 4.78
CA GLN A 88 4.18 15.00 5.53
C GLN A 88 4.44 15.42 6.98
N PRO A 89 3.48 15.24 7.92
CA PRO A 89 3.82 15.30 9.33
C PRO A 89 4.63 14.06 9.68
N ALA A 90 5.83 14.30 10.19
CA ALA A 90 6.70 13.30 10.78
C ALA A 90 5.94 12.46 11.82
N ARG A 91 5.65 11.19 11.50
CA ARG A 91 5.27 10.16 12.46
C ARG A 91 6.39 9.13 12.50
N GLN A 92 7.40 9.39 13.34
CA GLN A 92 7.52 8.86 14.70
C GLN A 92 7.78 7.35 14.72
N ARG A 93 9.08 6.99 14.76
CA ARG A 93 9.55 5.71 15.31
C ARG A 93 9.60 5.86 16.84
N PRO A 94 8.84 5.11 17.64
CA PRO A 94 9.19 4.99 19.05
C PRO A 94 10.43 4.09 19.17
N ALA A 95 11.49 4.65 19.75
CA ALA A 95 12.63 3.90 20.23
C ALA A 95 12.16 2.96 21.34
N ARG A 96 12.36 1.66 21.16
CA ARG A 96 12.06 0.67 22.20
C ARG A 96 13.27 0.55 23.11
N THR A 97 13.23 1.24 24.24
CA THR A 97 14.09 0.99 25.40
C THR A 97 13.91 -0.44 25.86
N ALA A 98 15.01 -1.19 26.00
CA ALA A 98 15.07 -2.35 26.86
C ALA A 98 16.37 -2.28 27.67
N ARG A 99 16.17 -2.03 28.96
CA ARG A 99 17.12 -2.13 30.07
C ARG A 99 17.32 -3.62 30.43
N THR A 100 18.30 -3.90 31.30
CA THR A 100 18.56 -5.17 32.07
C THR A 100 19.63 -6.08 31.45
N THR A 101 20.60 -6.67 32.14
CA THR A 101 21.28 -6.59 33.46
C THR A 101 22.40 -7.65 33.40
N VAL A 102 23.58 -7.38 33.96
CA VAL A 102 24.30 -8.22 34.95
C VAL A 102 25.39 -7.40 35.61
#